data_AF-A0A1I8MBL8-F1
#
_entry.id   AF-A0A1I8MBL8-F1
#
_cell.length_a   1.000
_cell.length_b   1.000
_cell.length_c   1.000
_cell.angle_alpha   90.00
_cell.angle_beta   90.00
_cell.angle_gamma   90.00
#
_symmetry.space_group_name_H-M   'P 1'
#
loop_
_entity.id
_entity.type
_entity.pdbx_description
1 polymer ?
#
loop_
_entity_poly.entity_id
_entity_poly.type
_entity_poly.pdbx_seq_one_letter_code
_entity_poly.pdbx_strand_id
1 'polypeptide(L)'
;MGLLTEGRPLSWPETKALADHVRRHGIEQFINHYHRLKDRSGDTLKWGDEIEYILVKFDERQKKAQVALKAQSLLDILNEKEETNPHACKALWRPEFGAYMIEGTPGKPFEGFLTHFTMLEANMRHRREEVTDLLERDECILSMTNFPRLGCEDFTYPVYKPQPNNPNSVTMSKYYPDEASFSGHPRFKTAAKNVRMRRGEKVAIKVKVFKDKFTKYPVEGSPINEPDVVLLDATGLGMGCGCLQVTFQAANMQEGRLLYDQLATMCPIMLALTAAAPIYRGYLTETDCRWQIISSSVDCRTPEDKSFIPKSRCDSISSYLSGEGEKYNDIPLPYHQRDYEHLRQGGVDHLMAQHIAHLFVRDTICLLSEKVYQNDKEDTDHFENIQSTNWQTMRFKPPPPNSSIGWRVEFRPCDVQISDFENAAVVCFIILLTRVILAYDLNLLLPISRVDENMKTAQKRDACRQGKFYFRRNIFNTSGSMESNGCGNDNGCETMNGYHTEAGRDEEEEYELMTIGDIINGKSNTCPGLIPLIFSYLETMDVDSNTYGTIEKYLTYLQKRASGEILTGAQWIREQVLKHPEYKHDSIVSDRINYDLLKRIQELQNGKFAEQILRSG
;
A
#
# COMPACT_ATOMS: atom_id res chain seq x y z
N MET A 1 -11.05 -4.87 -5.90
CA MET A 1 -11.18 -3.64 -6.75
C MET A 1 -12.55 -3.42 -7.40
N GLY A 2 -12.89 -2.18 -7.80
CA GLY A 2 -14.08 -1.88 -8.60
C GLY A 2 -13.89 -2.35 -10.04
N LEU A 3 -14.91 -2.99 -10.62
CA LEU A 3 -14.87 -3.49 -12.00
C LEU A 3 -14.62 -2.31 -12.96
N LEU A 4 -13.69 -2.49 -13.90
CA LEU A 4 -13.44 -1.51 -14.93
C LEU A 4 -14.66 -1.45 -15.86
N THR A 5 -15.37 -0.33 -15.83
CA THR A 5 -16.52 -0.10 -16.70
C THR A 5 -16.04 0.36 -18.08
N GLU A 6 -16.57 -0.24 -19.14
CA GLU A 6 -16.33 0.21 -20.51
C GLU A 6 -16.95 1.59 -20.78
N GLY A 7 -16.32 2.36 -21.66
CA GLY A 7 -16.82 3.66 -22.10
C GLY A 7 -15.73 4.52 -22.75
N ARG A 8 -16.16 5.59 -23.41
CA ARG A 8 -15.24 6.54 -24.04
C ARG A 8 -14.69 7.52 -22.99
N PRO A 9 -13.37 7.60 -22.79
CA PRO A 9 -12.79 8.58 -21.88
C PRO A 9 -12.95 10.00 -22.43
N LEU A 10 -13.31 10.93 -21.54
CA LEU A 10 -13.30 12.35 -21.85
C LEU A 10 -11.87 12.92 -21.86
N SER A 11 -11.63 13.92 -22.69
CA SER A 11 -10.40 14.71 -22.66
C SER A 11 -10.28 15.50 -21.35
N TRP A 12 -9.09 16.03 -21.04
CA TRP A 12 -8.91 16.88 -19.85
C TRP A 12 -9.84 18.11 -19.85
N PRO A 13 -9.97 18.91 -20.95
CA PRO A 13 -10.90 20.04 -20.96
C PRO A 13 -12.36 19.65 -20.69
N GLU A 14 -12.84 18.56 -21.28
CA GLU A 14 -14.20 18.03 -21.04
C GLU A 14 -14.37 17.54 -19.59
N THR A 15 -13.40 16.79 -19.07
CA THR A 15 -13.39 16.28 -17.69
C THR A 15 -13.39 17.44 -16.69
N LYS A 16 -12.54 18.45 -16.91
CA LYS A 16 -12.44 19.64 -16.06
C LYS A 16 -13.74 20.44 -16.06
N ALA A 17 -14.40 20.58 -17.21
CA ALA A 17 -15.68 21.29 -17.31
C ALA A 17 -16.79 20.61 -16.49
N LEU A 18 -16.67 19.31 -16.22
CA LEU A 18 -17.61 18.52 -15.43
C LEU A 18 -17.15 18.28 -13.97
N ALA A 19 -16.05 18.88 -13.53
CA ALA A 19 -15.51 18.61 -12.19
C ALA A 19 -16.52 18.94 -11.07
N ASP A 20 -17.20 20.09 -11.13
CA ASP A 20 -18.25 20.46 -10.17
C ASP A 20 -19.51 19.60 -10.29
N HIS A 21 -19.80 19.06 -11.50
CA HIS A 21 -20.89 18.11 -11.70
C HIS A 21 -20.60 16.80 -10.97
N VAL A 22 -19.45 16.17 -11.25
CA VAL A 22 -19.01 14.93 -10.58
C VAL A 22 -18.96 15.11 -9.07
N ARG A 23 -18.46 16.24 -8.59
CA ARG A 23 -18.40 16.57 -7.16
C ARG A 23 -19.79 16.59 -6.52
N ARG A 24 -20.71 17.40 -7.05
CA ARG A 24 -22.07 17.52 -6.48
C ARG A 24 -22.81 16.20 -6.49
N HIS A 25 -22.81 15.50 -7.63
CA HIS A 25 -23.49 14.23 -7.79
C HIS A 25 -22.83 13.12 -6.96
N GLY A 26 -21.50 13.08 -6.87
CA GLY A 26 -20.79 12.11 -6.03
C GLY A 26 -21.05 12.28 -4.52
N ILE A 27 -21.22 13.52 -4.04
CA ILE A 27 -21.64 13.76 -2.65
C ILE A 27 -23.07 13.29 -2.44
N GLU A 28 -23.99 13.57 -3.37
CA GLU A 28 -25.38 13.12 -3.29
C GLU A 28 -25.48 11.58 -3.30
N GLN A 29 -24.70 10.91 -4.16
CA GLN A 29 -24.54 9.47 -4.18
C GLN A 29 -24.08 8.93 -2.82
N PHE A 30 -23.06 9.56 -2.22
CA PHE A 30 -22.57 9.16 -0.90
C PHE A 30 -23.64 9.33 0.18
N ILE A 31 -24.37 10.45 0.23
CA ILE A 31 -25.43 10.68 1.22
C ILE A 31 -26.52 9.59 1.11
N ASN A 32 -27.01 9.34 -0.10
CA ASN A 32 -28.03 8.33 -0.35
C ASN A 32 -27.53 6.94 0.04
N HIS A 33 -26.28 6.62 -0.29
CA HIS A 33 -25.66 5.34 0.03
C HIS A 33 -25.42 5.17 1.55
N TYR A 34 -24.96 6.22 2.23
CA TYR A 34 -24.73 6.25 3.67
C TYR A 34 -26.02 5.96 4.45
N HIS A 35 -27.13 6.61 4.12
CA HIS A 35 -28.41 6.37 4.84
C HIS A 35 -28.93 4.94 4.68
N ARG A 36 -28.67 4.30 3.55
CA ARG A 36 -29.08 2.90 3.34
C ARG A 36 -28.32 1.93 4.24
N LEU A 37 -27.09 2.26 4.63
CA LEU A 37 -26.11 1.28 5.10
C LEU A 37 -25.40 1.65 6.41
N LYS A 38 -25.57 2.86 6.94
CA LYS A 38 -24.94 3.32 8.19
C LYS A 38 -25.33 2.46 9.40
N ASP A 39 -26.55 1.93 9.42
CA ASP A 39 -27.11 1.11 10.50
C ASP A 39 -26.89 -0.40 10.28
N ARG A 40 -26.20 -0.78 9.19
CA ARG A 40 -25.84 -2.18 8.90
C ARG A 40 -24.92 -2.72 9.98
N SER A 41 -25.26 -3.89 10.52
CA SER A 41 -24.50 -4.56 11.57
C SER A 41 -24.60 -6.08 11.45
N GLY A 42 -23.73 -6.79 12.18
CA GLY A 42 -23.71 -8.25 12.23
C GLY A 42 -22.98 -8.91 11.05
N ASP A 43 -22.22 -8.14 10.29
CA ASP A 43 -21.34 -8.69 9.25
C ASP A 43 -20.23 -9.53 9.90
N THR A 44 -19.85 -10.64 9.25
CA THR A 44 -18.74 -11.46 9.71
C THR A 44 -17.42 -10.97 9.12
N LEU A 45 -16.32 -11.27 9.81
CA LEU A 45 -14.98 -11.00 9.28
C LEU A 45 -14.77 -11.80 7.99
N LYS A 46 -14.59 -11.06 6.90
CA LYS A 46 -14.10 -11.54 5.62
C LYS A 46 -12.87 -10.75 5.25
N TRP A 47 -11.88 -11.38 4.64
CA TRP A 47 -10.64 -10.69 4.28
C TRP A 47 -9.99 -11.31 3.05
N GLY A 48 -9.10 -10.55 2.42
CA GLY A 48 -8.36 -10.99 1.26
C GLY A 48 -7.17 -10.09 1.00
N ASP A 49 -6.16 -10.66 0.36
CA ASP A 49 -4.99 -9.95 -0.13
C ASP A 49 -5.13 -9.60 -1.62
N GLU A 50 -4.47 -8.52 -2.02
CA GLU A 50 -4.25 -8.15 -3.41
C GLU A 50 -2.71 -8.08 -3.62
N ILE A 51 -2.18 -8.88 -4.55
CA ILE A 51 -0.75 -8.91 -4.92
C ILE A 51 -0.60 -8.46 -6.37
N GLU A 52 0.27 -7.46 -6.56
CA GLU A 52 0.66 -6.98 -7.88
C GLU A 52 1.97 -7.63 -8.32
N TYR A 53 2.00 -8.14 -9.56
CA TYR A 53 3.13 -8.85 -10.13
C TYR A 53 3.72 -8.13 -11.34
N ILE A 54 5.01 -8.36 -11.60
CA ILE A 54 5.73 -7.86 -12.78
C ILE A 54 6.08 -9.04 -13.69
N LEU A 55 5.70 -8.93 -14.96
CA LEU A 55 6.06 -9.87 -16.02
C LEU A 55 7.43 -9.51 -16.58
N VAL A 56 8.35 -10.47 -16.63
CA VAL A 56 9.74 -10.28 -17.05
C VAL A 56 10.08 -11.20 -18.20
N LYS A 57 10.80 -10.67 -19.18
CA LYS A 57 11.43 -11.39 -20.29
C LYS A 57 12.94 -11.43 -20.09
N PHE A 58 13.53 -12.61 -20.18
CA PHE A 58 14.97 -12.82 -20.17
C PHE A 58 15.51 -13.01 -21.60
N ASP A 59 16.64 -12.38 -21.90
CA ASP A 59 17.50 -12.70 -23.02
C ASP A 59 18.75 -13.41 -22.47
N GLU A 60 18.78 -14.74 -22.66
CA GLU A 60 19.86 -15.59 -22.18
C GLU A 60 21.21 -15.33 -22.87
N ARG A 61 21.19 -14.82 -24.10
CA ARG A 61 22.39 -14.57 -24.91
C ARG A 61 23.02 -13.25 -24.52
N GLN A 62 22.20 -12.20 -24.38
CA GLN A 62 22.67 -10.87 -24.01
C GLN A 62 22.79 -10.68 -22.50
N LYS A 63 22.28 -11.63 -21.71
CA LYS A 63 22.20 -11.51 -20.25
C LYS A 63 21.51 -10.21 -19.84
N LYS A 64 20.36 -9.98 -20.47
CA LYS A 64 19.49 -8.82 -20.28
C LYS A 64 18.11 -9.28 -19.82
N ALA A 65 17.48 -8.51 -18.95
CA ALA A 65 16.11 -8.73 -18.54
C ALA A 65 15.31 -7.45 -18.79
N GLN A 66 14.07 -7.61 -19.24
CA GLN A 66 13.16 -6.54 -19.65
C GLN A 66 11.77 -6.82 -19.07
N VAL A 67 10.94 -5.80 -18.88
CA VAL A 67 9.52 -6.02 -18.56
C VAL A 67 8.77 -6.49 -19.80
N ALA A 68 7.97 -7.56 -19.68
CA ALA A 68 7.22 -8.12 -20.79
C ALA A 68 5.83 -7.47 -20.87
N LEU A 69 5.53 -6.79 -21.99
CA LEU A 69 4.27 -6.07 -22.18
C LEU A 69 3.11 -7.01 -22.57
N LYS A 70 2.84 -8.00 -21.72
CA LYS A 70 1.90 -9.12 -21.98
C LYS A 70 0.64 -9.13 -21.11
N ALA A 71 0.44 -8.12 -20.27
CA ALA A 71 -0.67 -8.11 -19.33
C ALA A 71 -2.03 -8.31 -20.03
N GLN A 72 -2.28 -7.64 -21.17
CA GLN A 72 -3.55 -7.77 -21.89
C GLN A 72 -3.83 -9.21 -22.32
N SER A 73 -2.91 -9.81 -23.07
CA SER A 73 -3.10 -11.16 -23.61
C SER A 73 -3.25 -12.21 -22.52
N LEU A 74 -2.62 -12.02 -21.37
CA LEU A 74 -2.78 -12.92 -20.22
C LEU A 74 -4.14 -12.73 -19.56
N LEU A 75 -4.56 -11.48 -19.35
CA LEU A 75 -5.86 -11.18 -18.73
C LEU A 75 -7.02 -11.64 -19.60
N ASP A 76 -6.91 -11.56 -20.93
CA ASP A 76 -7.90 -12.11 -21.85
C ASP A 76 -8.17 -13.60 -21.58
N ILE A 77 -7.12 -14.38 -21.32
CA ILE A 77 -7.22 -15.82 -21.01
C ILE A 77 -7.66 -16.06 -19.56
N LEU A 78 -7.06 -15.34 -18.61
CA LEU A 78 -7.27 -15.57 -17.18
C LEU A 78 -8.69 -15.21 -16.74
N ASN A 79 -9.31 -14.21 -17.38
CA ASN A 79 -10.67 -13.78 -17.06
C ASN A 79 -11.75 -14.72 -17.63
N GLU A 80 -11.45 -15.56 -18.64
CA GLU A 80 -12.41 -16.54 -19.17
C GLU A 80 -12.96 -17.47 -18.06
N LYS A 81 -12.12 -17.83 -17.07
CA LYS A 81 -12.54 -18.68 -15.95
C LYS A 81 -13.58 -17.99 -15.07
N GLU A 82 -13.41 -16.70 -14.82
CA GLU A 82 -14.36 -15.89 -14.06
C GLU A 82 -15.66 -15.67 -14.84
N GLU A 83 -15.57 -15.42 -16.15
CA GLU A 83 -16.74 -15.23 -17.00
C GLU A 83 -17.59 -16.49 -17.15
N THR A 84 -16.94 -17.65 -17.24
CA THR A 84 -17.62 -18.95 -17.46
C THR A 84 -18.07 -19.62 -16.17
N ASN A 85 -17.32 -19.51 -15.08
CA ASN A 85 -17.67 -20.12 -13.79
C ASN A 85 -17.16 -19.30 -12.58
N PRO A 86 -17.78 -18.14 -12.30
CA PRO A 86 -17.29 -17.21 -11.27
C PRO A 86 -17.25 -17.82 -9.86
N HIS A 87 -18.08 -18.82 -9.58
CA HIS A 87 -18.15 -19.45 -8.25
C HIS A 87 -17.07 -20.49 -7.99
N ALA A 88 -16.35 -20.94 -9.03
CA ALA A 88 -15.31 -21.96 -8.94
C ALA A 88 -13.89 -21.39 -9.03
N CYS A 89 -13.74 -20.09 -9.30
CA CYS A 89 -12.44 -19.44 -9.37
C CYS A 89 -11.68 -19.59 -8.05
N LYS A 90 -10.41 -20.00 -8.16
CA LYS A 90 -9.46 -20.02 -7.03
C LYS A 90 -8.67 -18.72 -6.93
N ALA A 91 -8.57 -17.98 -8.02
CA ALA A 91 -7.95 -16.68 -8.13
C ALA A 91 -8.81 -15.77 -9.03
N LEU A 92 -8.75 -14.46 -8.82
CA LEU A 92 -9.28 -13.45 -9.73
C LEU A 92 -8.13 -12.55 -10.17
N TRP A 93 -8.19 -12.11 -11.43
CA TRP A 93 -7.12 -11.37 -12.08
C TRP A 93 -7.59 -10.01 -12.58
N ARG A 94 -6.81 -8.96 -12.33
CA ARG A 94 -7.15 -7.59 -12.71
C ARG A 94 -5.96 -6.91 -13.39
N PRO A 95 -6.21 -5.98 -14.33
CA PRO A 95 -5.15 -5.16 -14.90
C PRO A 95 -4.66 -4.14 -13.88
N GLU A 96 -3.38 -3.81 -14.00
CA GLU A 96 -2.74 -2.70 -13.31
C GLU A 96 -2.20 -1.64 -14.27
N PHE A 97 -1.64 -0.55 -13.75
CA PHE A 97 -1.17 0.56 -14.59
C PHE A 97 -0.17 0.13 -15.68
N GLY A 98 0.78 -0.74 -15.35
CA GLY A 98 1.80 -1.22 -16.29
C GLY A 98 1.24 -2.28 -17.24
N ALA A 99 1.57 -2.18 -18.53
CA ALA A 99 1.27 -3.24 -19.51
C ALA A 99 2.06 -4.54 -19.26
N TYR A 100 2.96 -4.52 -18.28
CA TYR A 100 3.73 -5.63 -17.75
C TYR A 100 3.28 -6.05 -16.35
N MET A 101 2.16 -5.52 -15.85
CA MET A 101 1.64 -5.82 -14.53
C MET A 101 0.30 -6.52 -14.59
N ILE A 102 0.09 -7.44 -13.66
CA ILE A 102 -1.21 -8.05 -13.37
C ILE A 102 -1.37 -8.13 -11.85
N GLU A 103 -2.59 -7.95 -11.37
CA GLU A 103 -2.93 -8.13 -9.96
C GLU A 103 -3.71 -9.44 -9.78
N GLY A 104 -3.32 -10.23 -8.78
CA GLY A 104 -4.01 -11.45 -8.39
C GLY A 104 -4.61 -11.35 -6.99
N THR A 105 -5.84 -11.84 -6.84
CA THR A 105 -6.55 -11.94 -5.54
C THR A 105 -7.09 -13.35 -5.34
N PRO A 106 -7.42 -13.78 -4.10
CA PRO A 106 -8.17 -15.01 -3.87
C PRO A 106 -9.52 -15.01 -4.60
N GLY A 107 -9.90 -16.17 -5.15
CA GLY A 107 -11.18 -16.36 -5.85
C GLY A 107 -12.42 -16.03 -5.02
N LYS A 108 -12.30 -16.17 -3.70
CA LYS A 108 -13.29 -15.77 -2.69
C LYS A 108 -12.53 -15.20 -1.49
N PRO A 109 -13.13 -14.26 -0.75
CA PRO A 109 -12.53 -13.80 0.49
C PRO A 109 -12.39 -14.97 1.48
N PHE A 110 -11.31 -14.95 2.26
CA PHE A 110 -11.18 -15.80 3.43
C PHE A 110 -12.18 -15.37 4.49
N GLU A 111 -12.73 -16.33 5.22
CA GLU A 111 -13.57 -16.11 6.41
C GLU A 111 -12.70 -15.97 7.68
N GLY A 112 -13.35 -15.64 8.81
CA GLY A 112 -12.68 -15.41 10.10
C GLY A 112 -12.13 -16.64 10.85
N PHE A 113 -12.00 -17.80 10.20
CA PHE A 113 -11.42 -18.99 10.81
C PHE A 113 -9.89 -18.95 10.76
N LEU A 114 -9.22 -19.23 11.88
CA LEU A 114 -7.75 -19.26 11.95
C LEU A 114 -7.13 -20.28 10.99
N THR A 115 -7.84 -21.38 10.70
CA THR A 115 -7.40 -22.41 9.74
C THR A 115 -7.15 -21.87 8.33
N HIS A 116 -7.79 -20.75 7.95
CA HIS A 116 -7.56 -20.10 6.66
C HIS A 116 -6.14 -19.56 6.48
N PHE A 117 -5.40 -19.29 7.57
CA PHE A 117 -3.98 -18.92 7.46
C PHE A 117 -3.13 -20.02 6.82
N THR A 118 -3.52 -21.29 6.94
CA THR A 118 -2.84 -22.41 6.27
C THR A 118 -3.08 -22.46 4.75
N MET A 119 -4.10 -21.76 4.26
CA MET A 119 -4.47 -21.73 2.84
C MET A 119 -3.83 -20.56 2.08
N LEU A 120 -3.37 -19.54 2.80
CA LEU A 120 -2.95 -18.26 2.25
C LEU A 120 -1.77 -18.38 1.28
N GLU A 121 -0.68 -18.97 1.73
CA GLU A 121 0.52 -19.19 0.92
C GLU A 121 0.24 -20.13 -0.27
N ALA A 122 -0.59 -21.16 -0.07
CA ALA A 122 -0.98 -22.07 -1.15
C ALA A 122 -1.81 -21.34 -2.22
N ASN A 123 -2.67 -20.41 -1.83
CA ASN A 123 -3.44 -19.59 -2.76
C ASN A 123 -2.54 -18.60 -3.54
N MET A 124 -1.58 -17.95 -2.88
CA MET A 124 -0.59 -17.09 -3.53
C MET A 124 0.28 -17.87 -4.52
N ARG A 125 0.73 -19.07 -4.13
CA ARG A 125 1.47 -19.98 -5.01
C ARG A 125 0.67 -20.38 -6.23
N HIS A 126 -0.58 -20.79 -6.02
CA HIS A 126 -1.47 -21.17 -7.11
C HIS A 126 -1.65 -20.03 -8.13
N ARG A 127 -1.81 -18.78 -7.66
CA ARG A 127 -1.86 -17.61 -8.53
C ARG A 127 -0.62 -17.49 -9.42
N ARG A 128 0.58 -17.63 -8.84
CA ARG A 128 1.82 -17.55 -9.63
C ARG A 128 1.98 -18.70 -10.59
N GLU A 129 1.65 -19.93 -10.17
CA GLU A 129 1.69 -21.13 -11.03
C GLU A 129 0.73 -20.99 -12.22
N GLU A 130 -0.50 -20.52 -11.97
CA GLU A 130 -1.51 -20.33 -13.00
C GLU A 130 -1.05 -19.38 -14.12
N VAL A 131 -0.36 -18.29 -13.78
CA VAL A 131 0.22 -17.40 -14.79
C VAL A 131 1.46 -18.01 -15.42
N THR A 132 2.31 -18.68 -14.63
CA THR A 132 3.53 -19.33 -15.12
C THR A 132 3.24 -20.34 -16.23
N ASP A 133 2.13 -21.08 -16.12
CA ASP A 133 1.68 -22.04 -17.13
C ASP A 133 1.34 -21.38 -18.49
N LEU A 134 1.10 -20.07 -18.51
CA LEU A 134 0.79 -19.28 -19.71
C LEU A 134 2.00 -18.54 -20.28
N LEU A 135 3.14 -18.57 -19.60
CA LEU A 135 4.34 -17.83 -19.98
C LEU A 135 5.29 -18.67 -20.84
N GLU A 136 6.06 -17.97 -21.69
CA GLU A 136 7.13 -18.61 -22.46
C GLU A 136 8.29 -19.04 -21.54
N ARG A 137 9.13 -19.97 -22.01
CA ARG A 137 10.26 -20.51 -21.21
C ARG A 137 11.26 -19.45 -20.73
N ASP A 138 11.37 -18.35 -21.47
CA ASP A 138 12.25 -17.24 -21.17
C ASP A 138 11.52 -16.05 -20.54
N GLU A 139 10.30 -16.27 -20.07
CA GLU A 139 9.49 -15.32 -19.31
C GLU A 139 9.24 -15.82 -17.89
N CYS A 140 8.95 -14.88 -16.98
CA CYS A 140 8.46 -15.22 -15.65
C CYS A 140 7.57 -14.13 -15.06
N ILE A 141 6.81 -14.52 -14.04
CA ILE A 141 6.06 -13.61 -13.17
C ILE A 141 6.82 -13.43 -11.85
N LEU A 142 7.06 -12.19 -11.46
CA LEU A 142 7.77 -11.86 -10.22
C LEU A 142 6.88 -11.04 -9.28
N SER A 143 6.81 -11.42 -8.01
CA SER A 143 6.25 -10.62 -6.93
C SER A 143 7.35 -9.66 -6.45
N MET A 144 7.36 -8.45 -7.01
CA MET A 144 8.42 -7.46 -6.78
C MET A 144 7.89 -6.04 -6.81
N THR A 145 8.35 -5.23 -5.85
CA THR A 145 7.87 -3.85 -5.76
C THR A 145 8.29 -2.97 -6.93
N ASN A 146 9.52 -3.07 -7.43
CA ASN A 146 9.92 -2.25 -8.57
C ASN A 146 10.89 -3.01 -9.47
N PHE A 147 10.67 -2.93 -10.79
CA PHE A 147 11.64 -3.43 -11.75
C PHE A 147 12.89 -2.50 -11.73
N PRO A 148 14.10 -2.99 -11.36
CA PRO A 148 15.23 -2.12 -11.01
C PRO A 148 15.65 -1.14 -12.13
N ARG A 149 15.54 -1.57 -13.39
CA ARG A 149 15.90 -0.77 -14.58
C ARG A 149 14.69 -0.13 -15.28
N LEU A 150 13.58 0.05 -14.58
CA LEU A 150 12.38 0.68 -15.16
C LEU A 150 12.71 2.12 -15.56
N GLY A 151 12.49 2.46 -16.83
CA GLY A 151 12.87 3.76 -17.39
C GLY A 151 14.32 3.88 -17.87
N CYS A 152 15.11 2.80 -17.82
CA CYS A 152 16.40 2.75 -18.53
C CYS A 152 16.20 2.52 -20.03
N GLU A 153 17.24 2.71 -20.84
CA GLU A 153 17.16 2.38 -22.26
C GLU A 153 16.75 0.92 -22.49
N ASP A 154 15.79 0.71 -23.39
CA ASP A 154 15.32 -0.60 -23.84
C ASP A 154 14.85 -1.52 -22.69
N PHE A 155 14.18 -0.95 -21.69
CA PHE A 155 13.69 -1.74 -20.55
C PHE A 155 12.46 -2.60 -20.85
N THR A 156 11.76 -2.38 -21.98
CA THR A 156 10.54 -3.12 -22.37
C THR A 156 10.80 -4.21 -23.40
N TYR A 157 9.98 -5.26 -23.36
CA TYR A 157 9.87 -6.26 -24.41
C TYR A 157 8.41 -6.37 -24.91
N PRO A 158 8.14 -6.13 -26.21
CA PRO A 158 9.09 -5.65 -27.21
C PRO A 158 9.62 -4.25 -26.88
N VAL A 159 10.72 -3.87 -27.53
CA VAL A 159 11.42 -2.60 -27.26
C VAL A 159 10.60 -1.44 -27.82
N TYR A 160 10.24 -0.49 -26.95
CA TYR A 160 9.64 0.79 -27.31
C TYR A 160 10.51 1.94 -26.78
N LYS A 161 10.58 3.03 -27.55
CA LYS A 161 11.35 4.22 -27.18
C LYS A 161 10.41 5.34 -26.71
N PRO A 162 10.73 6.06 -25.62
CA PRO A 162 9.96 7.22 -25.19
C PRO A 162 9.88 8.31 -26.28
N GLN A 163 8.76 9.03 -26.35
CA GLN A 163 8.51 10.07 -27.35
C GLN A 163 8.24 11.44 -26.71
N PRO A 164 9.20 12.05 -26.01
CA PRO A 164 8.98 13.28 -25.22
C PRO A 164 8.57 14.50 -26.06
N ASN A 165 8.89 14.50 -27.37
CA ASN A 165 8.58 15.58 -28.29
C ASN A 165 7.27 15.35 -29.08
N ASN A 166 6.61 14.20 -28.91
CA ASN A 166 5.34 13.91 -29.56
C ASN A 166 4.20 14.56 -28.76
N PRO A 167 3.42 15.50 -29.33
CA PRO A 167 2.30 16.13 -28.61
C PRO A 167 1.19 15.14 -28.23
N ASN A 168 1.12 13.98 -28.90
CA ASN A 168 0.18 12.91 -28.60
C ASN A 168 0.67 11.95 -27.50
N SER A 169 1.90 12.11 -27.00
CA SER A 169 2.38 11.27 -25.90
C SER A 169 1.55 11.49 -24.63
N VAL A 170 1.24 10.39 -23.93
CA VAL A 170 0.45 10.38 -22.68
C VAL A 170 1.18 11.21 -21.63
N THR A 171 2.42 10.85 -21.33
CA THR A 171 3.20 11.47 -20.25
C THR A 171 4.28 12.43 -20.76
N MET A 172 4.63 12.40 -22.06
CA MET A 172 5.78 13.12 -22.63
C MET A 172 7.11 12.82 -21.89
N SER A 173 7.20 11.62 -21.32
CA SER A 173 8.34 11.17 -20.55
C SER A 173 9.58 11.03 -21.43
N LYS A 174 10.74 11.31 -20.85
CA LYS A 174 12.05 11.01 -21.46
C LYS A 174 12.48 9.56 -21.25
N TYR A 175 11.87 8.86 -20.30
CA TYR A 175 12.32 7.57 -19.80
C TYR A 175 11.29 6.46 -19.99
N TYR A 176 10.00 6.78 -20.08
CA TYR A 176 8.91 5.81 -20.08
C TYR A 176 8.10 5.89 -21.40
N PRO A 177 8.12 4.85 -22.25
CA PRO A 177 7.29 4.80 -23.45
C PRO A 177 5.81 4.58 -23.06
N ASP A 178 4.89 5.17 -23.83
CA ASP A 178 3.46 5.09 -23.50
C ASP A 178 2.90 3.67 -23.66
N GLU A 179 3.56 2.81 -24.45
CA GLU A 179 3.29 1.38 -24.60
C GLU A 179 3.55 0.57 -23.34
N ALA A 180 4.40 1.07 -22.44
CA ALA A 180 4.59 0.46 -21.13
C ALA A 180 3.38 0.67 -20.20
N SER A 181 2.44 1.57 -20.54
CA SER A 181 1.16 1.71 -19.84
C SER A 181 0.13 0.74 -20.42
N PHE A 182 -0.65 0.09 -19.56
CA PHE A 182 -1.69 -0.85 -19.95
C PHE A 182 -2.67 -0.20 -20.94
N SER A 183 -2.88 -0.85 -22.08
CA SER A 183 -3.70 -0.34 -23.18
C SER A 183 -5.07 -1.00 -23.27
N GLY A 184 -5.30 -2.09 -22.52
CA GLY A 184 -6.57 -2.81 -22.49
C GLY A 184 -7.75 -2.01 -21.97
N HIS A 185 -7.48 -0.95 -21.22
CA HIS A 185 -8.51 -0.11 -20.67
C HIS A 185 -8.12 1.37 -20.73
N PRO A 186 -9.01 2.26 -21.21
CA PRO A 186 -8.70 3.68 -21.41
C PRO A 186 -8.37 4.45 -20.12
N ARG A 187 -8.78 3.94 -18.95
CA ARG A 187 -8.59 4.58 -17.63
C ARG A 187 -7.14 4.97 -17.37
N PHE A 188 -6.19 4.06 -17.58
CA PHE A 188 -4.81 4.25 -17.11
C PHE A 188 -4.10 5.37 -17.88
N LYS A 189 -4.14 5.30 -19.22
CA LYS A 189 -3.57 6.34 -20.09
C LYS A 189 -4.31 7.67 -19.93
N THR A 190 -5.64 7.66 -19.80
CA THR A 190 -6.43 8.88 -19.56
C THR A 190 -6.04 9.54 -18.23
N ALA A 191 -5.95 8.78 -17.15
CA ALA A 191 -5.57 9.30 -15.84
C ALA A 191 -4.16 9.89 -15.85
N ALA A 192 -3.17 9.18 -16.43
CA ALA A 192 -1.80 9.69 -16.52
C ALA A 192 -1.71 10.99 -17.37
N LYS A 193 -2.41 11.04 -18.50
CA LYS A 193 -2.51 12.25 -19.33
C LYS A 193 -3.13 13.41 -18.54
N ASN A 194 -4.25 13.15 -17.87
CA ASN A 194 -4.99 14.17 -17.14
C ASN A 194 -4.24 14.65 -15.89
N VAL A 195 -3.46 13.80 -15.21
CA VAL A 195 -2.54 14.22 -14.14
C VAL A 195 -1.56 15.29 -14.67
N ARG A 196 -0.88 15.01 -15.79
CA ARG A 196 0.05 15.96 -16.43
C ARG A 196 -0.67 17.23 -16.88
N MET A 197 -1.81 17.10 -17.55
CA MET A 197 -2.55 18.24 -18.09
C MET A 197 -3.13 19.13 -17.00
N ARG A 198 -3.62 18.55 -15.89
CA ARG A 198 -4.08 19.30 -14.72
C ARG A 198 -2.93 20.02 -14.05
N ARG A 199 -1.81 19.33 -13.85
CA ARG A 199 -0.60 19.89 -13.23
C ARG A 199 -0.01 21.05 -14.05
N GLY A 200 -0.17 21.02 -15.38
CA GLY A 200 0.43 21.98 -16.32
C GLY A 200 1.88 21.66 -16.68
N GLU A 201 2.47 20.64 -16.06
CA GLU A 201 3.82 20.14 -16.28
C GLU A 201 3.87 18.62 -16.05
N LYS A 202 4.98 17.99 -16.41
CA LYS A 202 5.21 16.59 -16.04
C LYS A 202 5.33 16.45 -14.53
N VAL A 203 4.99 15.27 -14.02
CA VAL A 203 5.40 14.90 -12.67
C VAL A 203 6.93 14.89 -12.59
N ALA A 204 7.46 15.25 -11.43
CA ALA A 204 8.90 15.27 -11.16
C ALA A 204 9.14 14.56 -9.83
N ILE A 205 9.50 13.29 -9.92
CA ILE A 205 9.77 12.43 -8.76
C ILE A 205 11.28 12.47 -8.53
N LYS A 206 11.69 13.05 -7.40
CA LYS A 206 13.09 13.27 -7.08
C LYS A 206 13.52 12.29 -6.00
N VAL A 207 14.40 11.37 -6.35
CA VAL A 207 14.93 10.36 -5.44
C VAL A 207 16.44 10.56 -5.28
N LYS A 208 16.95 10.60 -4.04
CA LYS A 208 18.38 10.75 -3.81
C LYS A 208 19.13 9.48 -4.21
N VAL A 209 20.19 9.63 -5.01
CA VAL A 209 21.07 8.53 -5.39
C VAL A 209 21.86 8.04 -4.17
N PHE A 210 22.08 6.73 -4.09
CA PHE A 210 23.02 6.15 -3.12
C PHE A 210 24.42 6.71 -3.37
N LYS A 211 25.10 7.16 -2.33
CA LYS A 211 26.43 7.78 -2.46
C LYS A 211 27.53 6.76 -2.17
N ASP A 212 28.00 6.09 -3.22
CA ASP A 212 29.14 5.17 -3.18
C ASP A 212 30.44 5.86 -3.66
N LYS A 213 31.55 5.14 -3.59
CA LYS A 213 32.92 5.65 -3.80
C LYS A 213 33.13 6.35 -5.15
N PHE A 214 32.48 5.86 -6.19
CA PHE A 214 32.63 6.33 -7.58
C PHE A 214 31.32 6.81 -8.19
N THR A 215 30.30 7.11 -7.38
CA THR A 215 29.04 7.69 -7.86
C THR A 215 29.31 9.02 -8.57
N LYS A 216 28.83 9.14 -9.81
CA LYS A 216 29.05 10.32 -10.64
C LYS A 216 27.97 11.36 -10.42
N TYR A 217 28.38 12.63 -10.44
CA TYR A 217 27.51 13.80 -10.38
C TYR A 217 27.80 14.74 -11.56
N PRO A 218 26.78 15.37 -12.17
CA PRO A 218 25.35 15.15 -11.92
C PRO A 218 24.90 13.73 -12.34
N VAL A 219 23.94 13.17 -11.61
CA VAL A 219 23.20 11.99 -12.04
C VAL A 219 22.49 12.32 -13.35
N GLU A 220 22.41 11.37 -14.27
CA GLU A 220 21.82 11.61 -15.60
C GLU A 220 20.41 12.21 -15.49
N GLY A 221 20.19 13.36 -16.13
CA GLY A 221 18.90 14.06 -16.14
C GLY A 221 18.49 14.69 -14.80
N SER A 222 19.38 14.74 -13.81
CA SER A 222 19.11 15.45 -12.55
C SER A 222 18.86 16.95 -12.80
N PRO A 223 18.03 17.61 -11.98
CA PRO A 223 17.93 19.07 -12.00
C PRO A 223 19.28 19.75 -11.72
N ILE A 224 19.54 20.91 -12.33
CA ILE A 224 20.82 21.65 -12.21
C ILE A 224 21.21 21.89 -10.73
N ASN A 225 20.23 22.23 -9.88
CA ASN A 225 20.46 22.56 -8.47
C ASN A 225 20.42 21.33 -7.55
N GLU A 226 20.17 20.12 -8.09
CA GLU A 226 20.06 18.88 -7.33
C GLU A 226 20.80 17.75 -8.05
N PRO A 227 22.14 17.84 -8.18
CA PRO A 227 22.93 16.91 -8.99
C PRO A 227 22.92 15.47 -8.48
N ASP A 228 22.48 15.22 -7.24
CA ASP A 228 22.40 13.92 -6.58
C ASP A 228 21.02 13.26 -6.66
N VAL A 229 20.21 13.65 -7.66
CA VAL A 229 18.83 13.16 -7.85
C VAL A 229 18.70 12.24 -9.06
N VAL A 230 18.19 11.03 -8.82
CA VAL A 230 17.57 10.18 -9.82
C VAL A 230 16.17 10.73 -10.11
N LEU A 231 15.99 11.31 -11.29
CA LEU A 231 14.73 11.91 -11.71
C LEU A 231 13.84 10.90 -12.43
N LEU A 232 12.61 10.70 -11.94
CA LEU A 232 11.56 9.97 -12.67
C LEU A 232 10.49 10.98 -13.11
N ASP A 233 10.02 10.90 -14.34
CA ASP A 233 9.19 11.95 -14.96
C ASP A 233 7.86 11.45 -15.56
N ALA A 234 7.40 10.28 -15.13
CA ALA A 234 6.18 9.65 -15.63
C ALA A 234 5.37 9.00 -14.51
N THR A 235 4.04 8.99 -14.64
CA THR A 235 3.14 8.26 -13.73
C THR A 235 3.48 6.77 -13.65
N GLY A 236 3.83 6.15 -14.78
CA GLY A 236 4.21 4.74 -14.83
C GLY A 236 5.53 4.38 -14.14
N LEU A 237 6.36 5.37 -13.77
CA LEU A 237 7.56 5.13 -12.95
C LEU A 237 7.25 5.07 -11.45
N GLY A 238 6.01 5.38 -11.04
CA GLY A 238 5.51 5.11 -9.69
C GLY A 238 4.38 4.10 -9.68
N MET A 239 3.28 4.34 -10.42
CA MET A 239 2.18 3.37 -10.54
C MET A 239 2.58 2.06 -11.23
N GLY A 240 3.78 1.98 -11.81
CA GLY A 240 4.39 0.72 -12.27
C GLY A 240 5.11 -0.09 -11.18
N CYS A 241 4.99 0.33 -9.91
CA CYS A 241 5.48 -0.41 -8.75
C CYS A 241 4.40 -1.36 -8.21
N GLY A 242 4.79 -2.56 -7.79
CA GLY A 242 3.94 -3.54 -7.14
C GLY A 242 3.80 -3.36 -5.62
N CYS A 243 2.67 -3.78 -5.08
CA CYS A 243 2.40 -3.79 -3.65
C CYS A 243 1.59 -5.00 -3.16
N LEU A 244 1.58 -5.12 -1.83
CA LEU A 244 0.70 -6.04 -1.10
C LEU A 244 -0.35 -5.19 -0.38
N GLN A 245 -1.63 -5.44 -0.67
CA GLN A 245 -2.75 -4.79 0.00
C GLN A 245 -3.60 -5.82 0.72
N VAL A 246 -4.20 -5.44 1.85
CA VAL A 246 -5.08 -6.31 2.63
C VAL A 246 -6.40 -5.61 2.87
N THR A 247 -7.49 -6.19 2.39
CA THR A 247 -8.84 -5.70 2.67
C THR A 247 -9.54 -6.63 3.63
N PHE A 248 -10.20 -6.08 4.65
CA PHE A 248 -11.06 -6.83 5.55
C PHE A 248 -12.41 -6.13 5.76
N GLN A 249 -13.44 -6.93 5.98
CA GLN A 249 -14.81 -6.53 6.29
C GLN A 249 -14.97 -6.44 7.80
N ALA A 250 -15.48 -5.31 8.26
CA ALA A 250 -15.81 -5.07 9.65
C ALA A 250 -17.24 -5.49 9.95
N ALA A 251 -17.57 -5.70 11.23
CA ALA A 251 -18.92 -6.09 11.66
C ALA A 251 -20.00 -5.02 11.41
N ASN A 252 -19.58 -3.76 11.38
CA ASN A 252 -20.40 -2.58 11.12
C ASN A 252 -19.50 -1.38 10.80
N MET A 253 -20.11 -0.22 10.55
CA MET A 253 -19.39 1.03 10.25
C MET A 253 -18.48 1.48 11.41
N GLN A 254 -18.89 1.29 12.67
CA GLN A 254 -18.17 1.74 13.86
C GLN A 254 -16.88 0.95 14.07
N GLU A 255 -16.94 -0.39 13.99
CA GLU A 255 -15.74 -1.25 14.01
C GLU A 255 -14.81 -0.90 12.83
N GLY A 256 -15.37 -0.62 11.64
CA GLY A 256 -14.59 -0.20 10.49
C GLY A 256 -13.83 1.11 10.72
N ARG A 257 -14.46 2.11 11.35
CA ARG A 257 -13.80 3.39 11.71
C ARG A 257 -12.70 3.18 12.74
N LEU A 258 -12.97 2.38 13.78
CA LEU A 258 -11.98 2.04 14.80
C LEU A 258 -10.76 1.37 14.15
N LEU A 259 -10.95 0.33 13.36
CA LEU A 259 -9.84 -0.39 12.72
C LEU A 259 -9.11 0.47 11.68
N TYR A 260 -9.81 1.34 10.95
CA TYR A 260 -9.16 2.32 10.05
C TYR A 260 -8.19 3.22 10.82
N ASP A 261 -8.63 3.76 11.97
CA ASP A 261 -7.83 4.68 12.77
C ASP A 261 -6.64 3.98 13.42
N GLN A 262 -6.89 2.87 14.12
CA GLN A 262 -5.86 2.14 14.85
C GLN A 262 -4.76 1.60 13.92
N LEU A 263 -5.13 1.11 12.73
CA LEU A 263 -4.15 0.64 11.76
C LEU A 263 -3.44 1.75 10.99
N ALA A 264 -3.98 2.98 10.94
CA ALA A 264 -3.31 4.07 10.26
C ALA A 264 -1.93 4.36 10.85
N THR A 265 -1.77 4.21 12.17
CA THR A 265 -0.49 4.41 12.87
C THR A 265 0.51 3.28 12.60
N MET A 266 0.02 2.10 12.21
CA MET A 266 0.83 0.96 11.80
C MET A 266 1.32 1.05 10.35
N CYS A 267 0.76 1.95 9.54
CA CYS A 267 1.17 2.10 8.15
C CYS A 267 2.67 2.38 7.95
N PRO A 268 3.28 3.37 8.63
CA PRO A 268 4.72 3.61 8.50
C PRO A 268 5.58 2.47 9.05
N ILE A 269 5.13 1.80 10.12
CA ILE A 269 5.84 0.67 10.72
C ILE A 269 5.92 -0.48 9.72
N MET A 270 4.78 -0.83 9.12
CA MET A 270 4.71 -1.89 8.12
C MET A 270 5.40 -1.50 6.81
N LEU A 271 5.37 -0.23 6.40
CA LEU A 271 6.13 0.25 5.24
C LEU A 271 7.64 0.02 5.43
N ALA A 272 8.18 0.36 6.60
CA ALA A 272 9.59 0.13 6.91
C ALA A 272 9.92 -1.37 7.00
N LEU A 273 9.09 -2.15 7.69
CA LEU A 273 9.28 -3.59 7.87
C LEU A 273 9.19 -4.37 6.56
N THR A 274 8.43 -3.88 5.57
CA THR A 274 8.23 -4.55 4.28
C THR A 274 9.10 -3.99 3.15
N ALA A 275 9.96 -2.99 3.42
CA ALA A 275 10.75 -2.28 2.43
C ALA A 275 11.41 -3.22 1.38
N ALA A 276 11.11 -3.00 0.09
CA ALA A 276 11.56 -3.86 -1.02
C ALA A 276 11.95 -3.11 -2.32
N ALA A 277 12.16 -1.78 -2.26
CA ALA A 277 12.40 -0.95 -3.45
C ALA A 277 13.64 -0.02 -3.34
N PRO A 278 14.87 -0.56 -3.37
CA PRO A 278 16.08 0.24 -3.21
C PRO A 278 16.65 0.84 -4.51
N ILE A 279 16.13 0.43 -5.67
CA ILE A 279 16.67 0.77 -6.99
C ILE A 279 15.60 1.45 -7.84
N TYR A 280 15.94 2.57 -8.46
CA TYR A 280 15.09 3.28 -9.42
C TYR A 280 15.90 3.70 -10.64
N ARG A 281 15.33 3.48 -11.84
CA ARG A 281 15.92 3.86 -13.13
C ARG A 281 17.38 3.43 -13.29
N GLY A 282 17.71 2.25 -12.78
CA GLY A 282 19.06 1.66 -12.83
C GLY A 282 20.06 2.25 -11.83
N TYR A 283 19.59 2.95 -10.79
CA TYR A 283 20.45 3.50 -9.74
C TYR A 283 20.04 2.96 -8.37
N LEU A 284 21.01 2.55 -7.55
CA LEU A 284 20.80 2.42 -6.11
C LEU A 284 20.42 3.80 -5.53
N THR A 285 19.46 3.82 -4.62
CA THR A 285 18.93 5.06 -4.04
C THR A 285 19.05 5.09 -2.52
N GLU A 286 18.84 6.26 -1.89
CA GLU A 286 18.81 6.44 -0.42
C GLU A 286 17.40 6.19 0.19
N THR A 287 16.47 5.67 -0.61
CA THR A 287 15.17 5.16 -0.15
C THR A 287 15.15 3.64 -0.32
N ASP A 288 14.41 2.96 0.54
CA ASP A 288 14.19 1.50 0.46
C ASP A 288 12.73 1.14 0.12
N CYS A 289 11.85 2.14 0.00
CA CYS A 289 10.40 1.94 -0.16
C CYS A 289 9.83 2.73 -1.35
N ARG A 290 8.66 2.30 -1.85
CA ARG A 290 7.99 2.92 -3.02
C ARG A 290 7.12 4.14 -2.74
N TRP A 291 6.75 4.40 -1.48
CA TRP A 291 5.60 5.27 -1.16
C TRP A 291 5.71 6.70 -1.73
N GLN A 292 6.84 7.38 -1.53
CA GLN A 292 7.08 8.74 -2.04
C GLN A 292 7.13 8.74 -3.58
N ILE A 293 7.60 7.67 -4.19
CA ILE A 293 7.67 7.53 -5.65
C ILE A 293 6.24 7.48 -6.21
N ILE A 294 5.40 6.60 -5.67
CA ILE A 294 3.98 6.51 -6.10
C ILE A 294 3.24 7.81 -5.81
N SER A 295 3.39 8.36 -4.60
CA SER A 295 2.78 9.63 -4.19
C SER A 295 3.05 10.77 -5.18
N SER A 296 4.31 10.91 -5.59
CA SER A 296 4.77 11.95 -6.52
C SER A 296 4.35 11.68 -7.97
N SER A 297 4.17 10.40 -8.35
CA SER A 297 3.86 9.98 -9.72
C SER A 297 2.45 10.35 -10.20
N VAL A 298 1.55 10.63 -9.26
CA VAL A 298 0.16 11.07 -9.52
C VAL A 298 -0.17 12.40 -8.85
N ASP A 299 0.84 13.15 -8.42
CA ASP A 299 0.65 14.48 -7.85
C ASP A 299 0.25 15.48 -8.95
N CYS A 300 -1.06 15.64 -9.13
CA CYS A 300 -1.65 16.53 -10.11
C CYS A 300 -1.81 17.98 -9.64
N ARG A 301 -1.31 18.34 -8.43
CA ARG A 301 -1.46 19.69 -7.86
C ARG A 301 -0.77 20.75 -8.71
N THR A 302 -1.46 21.84 -8.99
CA THR A 302 -0.85 23.05 -9.56
C THR A 302 0.00 23.79 -8.51
N PRO A 303 0.82 24.79 -8.89
CA PRO A 303 1.50 25.64 -7.92
C PRO A 303 0.55 26.27 -6.89
N GLU A 304 -0.64 26.69 -7.33
CA GLU A 304 -1.68 27.26 -6.47
C GLU A 304 -2.21 26.22 -5.48
N ASP A 305 -2.54 25.01 -5.95
CA ASP A 305 -3.01 23.91 -5.10
C ASP A 305 -2.04 23.60 -3.95
N LYS A 306 -0.73 23.66 -4.20
CA LYS A 306 0.29 23.36 -3.17
C LYS A 306 0.28 24.33 -2.00
N SER A 307 -0.30 25.52 -2.16
CA SER A 307 -0.41 26.51 -1.08
C SER A 307 -1.50 26.18 -0.05
N PHE A 308 -2.50 25.37 -0.41
CA PHE A 308 -3.63 25.04 0.47
C PHE A 308 -3.93 23.54 0.60
N ILE A 309 -3.48 22.70 -0.34
CA ILE A 309 -3.59 21.24 -0.25
C ILE A 309 -2.20 20.64 0.03
N PRO A 310 -1.93 20.24 1.30
CA PRO A 310 -0.57 19.91 1.74
C PRO A 310 -0.04 18.59 1.13
N LYS A 311 -0.94 17.64 0.87
CA LYS A 311 -0.60 16.29 0.41
C LYS A 311 -0.95 16.06 -1.06
N SER A 312 -0.27 15.12 -1.71
CA SER A 312 -0.72 14.57 -2.99
C SER A 312 -2.07 13.85 -2.81
N ARG A 313 -2.78 13.56 -3.90
CA ARG A 313 -3.97 12.68 -3.83
C ARG A 313 -3.60 11.23 -3.52
N CYS A 314 -2.33 10.86 -3.69
CA CYS A 314 -1.75 9.63 -3.20
C CYS A 314 -0.81 9.96 -2.05
N ASP A 315 -1.20 9.69 -0.80
CA ASP A 315 -0.40 10.04 0.38
C ASP A 315 -0.93 9.30 1.63
N SER A 316 -0.26 9.44 2.77
CA SER A 316 -0.81 9.08 4.08
C SER A 316 -2.22 9.65 4.32
N ILE A 317 -2.98 9.01 5.23
CA ILE A 317 -4.30 9.51 5.64
C ILE A 317 -4.23 10.96 6.13
N SER A 318 -5.35 11.69 6.03
CA SER A 318 -5.43 13.08 6.47
C SER A 318 -6.30 13.29 7.71
N SER A 319 -7.14 12.31 8.06
CA SER A 319 -8.04 12.38 9.21
C SER A 319 -8.39 10.98 9.71
N TYR A 320 -8.51 10.86 11.03
CA TYR A 320 -9.19 9.78 11.70
C TYR A 320 -10.70 9.94 11.60
N LEU A 321 -11.39 8.81 11.70
CA LEU A 321 -12.82 8.69 11.49
C LEU A 321 -13.57 8.43 12.78
N SER A 322 -12.98 7.84 13.82
CA SER A 322 -13.64 7.56 15.10
C SER A 322 -13.65 8.79 16.02
N GLY A 323 -14.59 8.83 16.97
CA GLY A 323 -14.65 9.90 17.97
C GLY A 323 -13.40 9.95 18.86
N GLU A 324 -12.77 8.80 19.14
CA GLU A 324 -11.52 8.74 19.90
C GLU A 324 -10.33 9.33 19.13
N GLY A 325 -10.35 9.18 17.80
CA GLY A 325 -9.36 9.71 16.88
C GLY A 325 -9.44 11.22 16.66
N GLU A 326 -10.59 11.86 16.92
CA GLU A 326 -10.82 13.27 16.58
C GLU A 326 -9.77 14.22 17.17
N LYS A 327 -9.42 14.02 18.44
CA LYS A 327 -8.39 14.84 19.13
C LYS A 327 -6.99 14.71 18.53
N TYR A 328 -6.74 13.69 17.72
CA TYR A 328 -5.47 13.43 17.05
C TYR A 328 -5.44 13.95 15.60
N ASN A 329 -6.53 14.54 15.11
CA ASN A 329 -6.59 15.24 13.82
C ASN A 329 -5.93 16.63 13.93
N ASP A 330 -4.61 16.65 14.06
CA ASP A 330 -3.82 17.85 14.39
C ASP A 330 -3.21 18.57 13.17
N ILE A 331 -3.57 18.16 11.96
CA ILE A 331 -3.10 18.77 10.70
C ILE A 331 -4.23 19.53 9.98
N PRO A 332 -3.91 20.53 9.13
CA PRO A 332 -4.91 21.17 8.29
C PRO A 332 -5.60 20.17 7.35
N LEU A 333 -6.93 20.11 7.42
CA LEU A 333 -7.77 19.27 6.57
C LEU A 333 -8.57 20.16 5.60
N PRO A 334 -8.02 20.51 4.41
CA PRO A 334 -8.72 21.39 3.48
C PRO A 334 -9.90 20.67 2.83
N TYR A 335 -11.06 21.33 2.83
CA TYR A 335 -12.26 20.91 2.11
C TYR A 335 -13.10 22.13 1.71
N HIS A 336 -14.04 21.96 0.78
CA HIS A 336 -14.98 23.03 0.46
C HIS A 336 -16.08 23.09 1.52
N GLN A 337 -16.25 24.23 2.18
CA GLN A 337 -17.24 24.40 3.24
C GLN A 337 -18.67 24.03 2.80
N ARG A 338 -19.05 24.40 1.56
CA ARG A 338 -20.34 24.04 0.95
C ARG A 338 -20.57 22.53 0.88
N ASP A 339 -19.52 21.77 0.56
CA ASP A 339 -19.59 20.32 0.37
C ASP A 339 -19.74 19.63 1.74
N TYR A 340 -19.00 20.10 2.75
CA TYR A 340 -19.14 19.68 4.14
C TYR A 340 -20.55 19.98 4.69
N GLU A 341 -21.07 21.19 4.48
CA GLU A 341 -22.41 21.58 4.92
C GLU A 341 -23.50 20.72 4.26
N HIS A 342 -23.38 20.42 2.96
CA HIS A 342 -24.31 19.54 2.26
C HIS A 342 -24.31 18.12 2.86
N LEU A 343 -23.13 17.56 3.17
CA LEU A 343 -23.00 16.27 3.87
C LEU A 343 -23.67 16.29 5.25
N ARG A 344 -23.45 17.35 6.04
CA ARG A 344 -24.03 17.50 7.38
C ARG A 344 -25.55 17.66 7.35
N GLN A 345 -26.07 18.49 6.44
CA GLN A 345 -27.51 18.65 6.21
C GLN A 345 -28.14 17.35 5.72
N GLY A 346 -27.39 16.60 4.91
CA GLY A 346 -27.69 15.23 4.52
C GLY A 346 -27.55 14.21 5.64
N GLY A 347 -27.32 14.58 6.90
CA GLY A 347 -27.32 13.66 8.04
C GLY A 347 -26.08 12.77 8.20
N VAL A 348 -24.99 13.04 7.46
CA VAL A 348 -23.69 12.38 7.66
C VAL A 348 -23.01 12.99 8.88
N ASP A 349 -22.45 12.18 9.78
CA ASP A 349 -21.77 12.66 11.00
C ASP A 349 -20.53 13.55 10.71
N HIS A 350 -20.08 14.32 11.70
CA HIS A 350 -19.05 15.36 11.51
C HIS A 350 -17.75 14.83 10.89
N LEU A 351 -17.17 13.78 11.48
CA LEU A 351 -15.87 13.25 11.06
C LEU A 351 -15.96 12.58 9.68
N MET A 352 -17.05 11.84 9.43
CA MET A 352 -17.29 11.27 8.12
C MET A 352 -17.50 12.37 7.07
N ALA A 353 -18.26 13.42 7.39
CA ALA A 353 -18.48 14.54 6.49
C ALA A 353 -17.17 15.29 6.17
N GLN A 354 -16.31 15.52 7.17
CA GLN A 354 -14.99 16.12 6.95
C GLN A 354 -14.10 15.25 6.05
N HIS A 355 -14.04 13.95 6.32
CA HIS A 355 -13.26 13.00 5.51
C HIS A 355 -13.71 13.02 4.05
N ILE A 356 -15.01 12.87 3.80
CA ILE A 356 -15.57 12.84 2.43
C ILE A 356 -15.38 14.20 1.75
N ALA A 357 -15.65 15.32 2.43
CA ALA A 357 -15.44 16.65 1.87
C ALA A 357 -13.96 16.90 1.52
N HIS A 358 -13.02 16.38 2.31
CA HIS A 358 -11.59 16.46 2.03
C HIS A 358 -11.20 15.66 0.78
N LEU A 359 -11.67 14.41 0.63
CA LEU A 359 -11.42 13.60 -0.57
C LEU A 359 -11.91 14.32 -1.83
N PHE A 360 -13.04 15.02 -1.71
CA PHE A 360 -13.65 15.77 -2.79
C PHE A 360 -12.92 17.07 -3.12
N VAL A 361 -11.96 17.57 -2.33
CA VAL A 361 -11.12 18.70 -2.77
C VAL A 361 -10.39 18.43 -4.09
N ARG A 362 -10.26 17.15 -4.48
CA ARG A 362 -9.66 16.71 -5.74
C ARG A 362 -10.64 16.76 -6.89
N ASP A 363 -10.15 17.16 -8.06
CA ASP A 363 -10.87 16.97 -9.31
C ASP A 363 -10.81 15.50 -9.76
N THR A 364 -11.86 15.08 -10.48
CA THR A 364 -11.82 13.85 -11.27
C THR A 364 -10.70 13.93 -12.32
N ILE A 365 -9.97 12.83 -12.50
CA ILE A 365 -8.90 12.71 -13.50
C ILE A 365 -9.21 11.67 -14.58
N CYS A 366 -10.36 11.01 -14.51
CA CYS A 366 -10.81 10.08 -15.54
C CYS A 366 -12.34 9.95 -15.46
N LEU A 367 -13.04 10.47 -16.46
CA LEU A 367 -14.49 10.37 -16.57
C LEU A 367 -14.86 9.75 -17.92
N LEU A 368 -15.81 8.83 -17.92
CA LEU A 368 -16.33 8.20 -19.13
C LEU A 368 -17.62 8.92 -19.56
N SER A 369 -17.81 9.15 -20.86
CA SER A 369 -18.95 9.92 -21.35
C SER A 369 -20.31 9.31 -20.99
N GLU A 370 -20.37 7.98 -20.95
CA GLU A 370 -21.52 7.15 -20.63
C GLU A 370 -21.89 7.21 -19.14
N LYS A 371 -20.94 7.66 -18.30
CA LYS A 371 -21.08 7.79 -16.85
C LYS A 371 -21.24 9.24 -16.41
N VAL A 372 -21.54 10.18 -17.29
CA VAL A 372 -21.72 11.59 -16.87
C VAL A 372 -23.04 11.79 -16.13
N TYR A 373 -24.14 11.26 -16.66
CA TYR A 373 -25.47 11.38 -16.07
C TYR A 373 -25.88 10.02 -15.51
N GLN A 374 -26.09 9.96 -14.20
CA GLN A 374 -26.36 8.75 -13.42
C GLN A 374 -27.56 8.98 -12.50
N ASN A 375 -28.11 7.90 -11.95
CA ASN A 375 -29.13 7.99 -10.91
C ASN A 375 -28.45 8.01 -9.53
N ASP A 376 -28.37 9.17 -8.88
CA ASP A 376 -27.64 9.31 -7.61
C ASP A 376 -28.22 8.47 -6.46
N LYS A 377 -29.44 7.94 -6.61
CA LYS A 377 -30.04 7.03 -5.63
C LYS A 377 -29.57 5.60 -5.79
N GLU A 378 -29.14 5.19 -6.97
CA GLU A 378 -28.82 3.78 -7.29
C GLU A 378 -27.33 3.60 -7.56
N ASP A 379 -26.74 4.53 -8.31
CA ASP A 379 -25.36 4.49 -8.76
C ASP A 379 -24.42 5.14 -7.75
N THR A 380 -23.14 4.74 -7.81
CA THR A 380 -22.07 5.33 -6.98
C THR A 380 -20.82 5.68 -7.80
N ASP A 381 -20.89 5.68 -9.14
CA ASP A 381 -19.68 5.86 -9.95
C ASP A 381 -19.06 7.25 -9.80
N HIS A 382 -19.84 8.33 -9.58
CA HIS A 382 -19.26 9.67 -9.32
C HIS A 382 -18.54 9.73 -7.97
N PHE A 383 -19.11 9.10 -6.94
CA PHE A 383 -18.43 8.91 -5.66
C PHE A 383 -17.14 8.10 -5.83
N GLU A 384 -17.23 6.93 -6.46
CA GLU A 384 -16.09 6.05 -6.70
C GLU A 384 -15.03 6.67 -7.60
N ASN A 385 -15.40 7.61 -8.48
CA ASN A 385 -14.45 8.36 -9.30
C ASN A 385 -13.42 9.11 -8.43
N ILE A 386 -13.91 9.78 -7.40
CA ILE A 386 -13.09 10.53 -6.45
C ILE A 386 -12.46 9.60 -5.41
N GLN A 387 -13.24 8.69 -4.83
CA GLN A 387 -12.76 7.76 -3.81
C GLN A 387 -11.64 6.85 -4.32
N SER A 388 -11.81 6.23 -5.49
CA SER A 388 -10.82 5.32 -6.08
C SER A 388 -9.55 6.02 -6.58
N THR A 389 -9.56 7.35 -6.69
CA THR A 389 -8.40 8.17 -7.10
C THR A 389 -7.84 9.02 -5.97
N ASN A 390 -8.31 8.83 -4.74
CA ASN A 390 -7.57 9.18 -3.53
C ASN A 390 -6.91 7.89 -3.01
N TRP A 391 -5.59 7.79 -3.19
CA TRP A 391 -4.82 6.58 -2.89
C TRP A 391 -4.09 6.77 -1.57
N GLN A 392 -4.80 6.49 -0.48
CA GLN A 392 -4.24 6.67 0.86
C GLN A 392 -3.53 5.42 1.41
N THR A 393 -2.80 5.55 2.51
CA THR A 393 -2.23 4.39 3.24
C THR A 393 -3.31 3.46 3.79
N MET A 394 -4.44 4.04 4.18
CA MET A 394 -5.68 3.33 4.54
C MET A 394 -6.80 3.79 3.62
N ARG A 395 -7.74 2.89 3.30
CA ARG A 395 -8.99 3.27 2.62
C ARG A 395 -10.19 2.73 3.39
N PHE A 396 -11.10 3.62 3.74
CA PHE A 396 -12.41 3.26 4.28
C PHE A 396 -13.38 3.05 3.12
N LYS A 397 -13.92 1.84 2.97
CA LYS A 397 -14.67 1.43 1.77
C LYS A 397 -16.14 1.20 2.14
N PRO A 398 -17.05 2.06 1.67
CA PRO A 398 -18.48 1.77 1.74
C PRO A 398 -18.82 0.42 1.08
N PRO A 399 -19.93 -0.21 1.48
CA PRO A 399 -20.48 -1.36 0.77
C PRO A 399 -20.65 -1.05 -0.73
N PRO A 400 -20.35 -1.97 -1.66
CA PRO A 400 -20.76 -1.80 -3.04
C PRO A 400 -22.29 -1.80 -3.16
N PRO A 401 -22.88 -1.01 -4.07
CA PRO A 401 -24.33 -1.04 -4.31
C PRO A 401 -24.79 -2.45 -4.69
N ASN A 402 -25.98 -2.85 -4.22
CA ASN A 402 -26.62 -4.12 -4.56
C ASN A 402 -25.77 -5.37 -4.27
N SER A 403 -24.94 -5.34 -3.21
CA SER A 403 -24.09 -6.47 -2.82
C SER A 403 -24.30 -6.89 -1.36
N SER A 404 -23.91 -8.12 -1.05
CA SER A 404 -23.86 -8.61 0.34
C SER A 404 -22.61 -8.17 1.11
N ILE A 405 -21.70 -7.43 0.46
CA ILE A 405 -20.43 -7.01 1.05
C ILE A 405 -20.69 -5.83 2.01
N GLY A 406 -20.12 -5.89 3.21
CA GLY A 406 -20.25 -4.88 4.25
C GLY A 406 -19.26 -3.72 4.15
N TRP A 407 -19.17 -2.96 5.24
CA TRP A 407 -18.15 -1.92 5.42
C TRP A 407 -16.77 -2.56 5.49
N ARG A 408 -15.81 -2.03 4.73
CA ARG A 408 -14.46 -2.59 4.66
C ARG A 408 -13.41 -1.55 4.94
N VAL A 409 -12.26 -2.02 5.37
CA VAL A 409 -11.03 -1.25 5.51
C VAL A 409 -9.96 -1.94 4.69
N GLU A 410 -9.15 -1.15 4.00
CA GLU A 410 -8.06 -1.63 3.15
C GLU A 410 -6.74 -1.01 3.62
N PHE A 411 -5.80 -1.87 4.01
CA PHE A 411 -4.45 -1.56 4.44
C PHE A 411 -3.50 -1.66 3.23
N ARG A 412 -2.91 -0.54 2.81
CA ARG A 412 -2.23 -0.37 1.52
C ARG A 412 -0.73 -0.06 1.53
N PRO A 413 -0.02 0.15 2.66
CA PRO A 413 1.34 0.66 2.63
C PRO A 413 2.38 -0.39 2.24
N CYS A 414 2.11 -1.69 2.39
CA CYS A 414 3.15 -2.72 2.26
C CYS A 414 3.74 -2.81 0.85
N ASP A 415 5.07 -2.79 0.77
CA ASP A 415 5.78 -3.25 -0.43
C ASP A 415 5.48 -4.76 -0.62
N VAL A 416 5.37 -5.24 -1.86
CA VAL A 416 5.20 -6.67 -2.14
C VAL A 416 6.53 -7.39 -1.92
N GLN A 417 6.46 -8.57 -1.30
CA GLN A 417 7.63 -9.37 -0.95
C GLN A 417 7.98 -10.39 -2.05
N ILE A 418 9.23 -10.84 -2.05
CA ILE A 418 9.74 -11.76 -3.09
C ILE A 418 8.99 -13.09 -3.06
N SER A 419 8.83 -13.72 -1.90
CA SER A 419 8.21 -15.05 -1.79
C SER A 419 6.74 -15.01 -1.33
N ASP A 420 5.97 -16.05 -1.67
CA ASP A 420 4.59 -16.21 -1.16
C ASP A 420 4.57 -16.31 0.37
N PHE A 421 5.57 -16.98 0.96
CA PHE A 421 5.72 -17.11 2.40
C PHE A 421 5.80 -15.74 3.09
N GLU A 422 6.62 -14.84 2.55
CA GLU A 422 6.77 -13.49 3.12
C GLU A 422 5.51 -12.65 2.99
N ASN A 423 4.85 -12.70 1.83
CA ASN A 423 3.58 -12.01 1.63
C ASN A 423 2.51 -12.58 2.58
N ALA A 424 2.43 -13.90 2.71
CA ALA A 424 1.52 -14.57 3.63
C ALA A 424 1.79 -14.17 5.09
N ALA A 425 3.06 -14.05 5.50
CA ALA A 425 3.42 -13.62 6.84
C ALA A 425 2.94 -12.20 7.16
N VAL A 426 3.11 -11.26 6.22
CA VAL A 426 2.65 -9.88 6.36
C VAL A 426 1.13 -9.80 6.50
N VAL A 427 0.40 -10.52 5.65
CA VAL A 427 -1.08 -10.56 5.70
C VAL A 427 -1.56 -11.20 7.00
N CYS A 428 -0.94 -12.31 7.42
CA CYS A 428 -1.24 -13.00 8.68
C CYS A 428 -1.13 -12.05 9.87
N PHE A 429 -0.02 -11.30 9.95
CA PHE A 429 0.20 -10.31 11.00
C PHE A 429 -0.88 -9.21 11.00
N ILE A 430 -1.20 -8.63 9.84
CA ILE A 430 -2.20 -7.55 9.74
C ILE A 430 -3.58 -8.04 10.22
N ILE A 431 -4.02 -9.22 9.77
CA ILE A 431 -5.32 -9.76 10.16
C ILE A 431 -5.36 -10.09 11.65
N LEU A 432 -4.34 -10.76 12.19
CA LEU A 432 -4.27 -11.06 13.62
C LEU A 432 -4.20 -9.78 14.46
N LEU A 433 -3.48 -8.75 14.01
CA LEU A 433 -3.44 -7.46 14.68
C LEU A 433 -4.82 -6.82 14.79
N THR A 434 -5.69 -6.92 13.75
CA THR A 434 -7.08 -6.44 13.89
C THR A 434 -7.83 -7.16 15.00
N ARG A 435 -7.57 -8.47 15.20
CA ARG A 435 -8.25 -9.25 16.24
C ARG A 435 -7.75 -8.85 17.62
N VAL A 436 -6.44 -8.67 17.77
CA VAL A 436 -5.82 -8.22 19.03
C VAL A 436 -6.28 -6.81 19.40
N ILE A 437 -6.35 -5.88 18.43
CA ILE A 437 -6.88 -4.52 18.66
C ILE A 437 -8.27 -4.58 19.28
N LEU A 438 -9.17 -5.40 18.72
CA LEU A 438 -10.54 -5.52 19.22
C LEU A 438 -10.63 -6.31 20.53
N ALA A 439 -9.87 -7.40 20.68
CA ALA A 439 -9.94 -8.29 21.83
C ALA A 439 -9.36 -7.65 23.10
N TYR A 440 -8.32 -6.84 22.97
CA TYR A 440 -7.64 -6.19 24.09
C TYR A 440 -7.92 -4.69 24.20
N ASP A 441 -8.85 -4.17 23.38
CA ASP A 441 -9.20 -2.75 23.34
C ASP A 441 -7.95 -1.86 23.25
N LEU A 442 -7.11 -2.15 22.25
CA LEU A 442 -5.84 -1.46 22.08
C LEU A 442 -6.05 -0.04 21.53
N ASN A 443 -5.22 0.87 22.02
CA ASN A 443 -5.11 2.24 21.56
C ASN A 443 -3.71 2.50 21.02
N LEU A 444 -3.60 2.54 19.70
CA LEU A 444 -2.40 2.82 18.93
C LEU A 444 -2.40 4.23 18.34
N LEU A 445 -3.41 5.06 18.66
CA LEU A 445 -3.61 6.37 18.04
C LEU A 445 -2.45 7.30 18.37
N LEU A 446 -2.05 8.07 17.36
CA LEU A 446 -1.01 9.09 17.38
C LEU A 446 -1.57 10.35 16.71
N PRO A 447 -1.13 11.56 17.08
CA PRO A 447 -1.37 12.75 16.25
C PRO A 447 -0.97 12.48 14.78
N ILE A 448 -1.79 12.89 13.82
CA ILE A 448 -1.54 12.64 12.39
C ILE A 448 -0.20 13.23 11.95
N SER A 449 0.20 14.38 12.51
CA SER A 449 1.53 14.95 12.26
C SER A 449 2.67 13.96 12.56
N ARG A 450 2.54 13.15 13.63
CA ARG A 450 3.50 12.11 14.01
C ARG A 450 3.44 10.90 13.09
N VAL A 451 2.25 10.53 12.62
CA VAL A 451 2.09 9.49 11.57
C VAL A 451 2.79 9.93 10.28
N ASP A 452 2.67 11.20 9.89
CA ASP A 452 3.34 11.77 8.72
C ASP A 452 4.86 11.81 8.87
N GLU A 453 5.37 12.17 10.05
CA GLU A 453 6.80 12.08 10.37
C GLU A 453 7.30 10.63 10.28
N ASN A 454 6.54 9.69 10.83
CA ASN A 454 6.84 8.27 10.72
C ASN A 454 6.86 7.79 9.27
N MET A 455 5.93 8.24 8.42
CA MET A 455 5.90 7.90 6.98
C MET A 455 7.14 8.43 6.24
N LYS A 456 7.67 9.59 6.63
CA LYS A 456 8.95 10.10 6.09
C LYS A 456 10.14 9.27 6.57
N THR A 457 10.12 8.83 7.83
CA THR A 457 11.19 7.98 8.38
C THR A 457 11.19 6.59 7.78
N ALA A 458 10.01 5.99 7.57
CA ALA A 458 9.82 4.62 7.08
C ALA A 458 10.51 4.32 5.74
N GLN A 459 10.69 5.34 4.92
CA GLN A 459 11.19 5.20 3.56
C GLN A 459 12.71 5.34 3.47
N LYS A 460 13.35 5.91 4.49
CA LYS A 460 14.79 6.11 4.51
C LYS A 460 15.49 4.76 4.38
N ARG A 461 16.64 4.75 3.70
CA ARG A 461 17.50 3.56 3.64
C ARG A 461 17.74 3.01 5.05
N ASP A 462 17.52 1.71 5.20
CA ASP A 462 17.72 0.94 6.42
C ASP A 462 16.84 1.36 7.61
N ALA A 463 15.68 1.98 7.34
CA ALA A 463 14.75 2.44 8.38
C ALA A 463 14.19 1.31 9.25
N CYS A 464 14.07 0.08 8.73
CA CYS A 464 13.61 -1.06 9.53
C CYS A 464 14.51 -1.32 10.75
N ARG A 465 15.83 -1.21 10.56
CA ARG A 465 16.82 -1.53 11.61
C ARG A 465 17.30 -0.29 12.36
N GLN A 466 17.41 0.85 11.69
CA GLN A 466 18.00 2.07 12.24
C GLN A 466 16.98 3.17 12.54
N GLY A 467 15.80 3.10 11.93
CA GLY A 467 14.75 4.09 12.10
C GLY A 467 14.16 4.06 13.50
N LYS A 468 13.75 5.24 13.98
CA LYS A 468 12.93 5.38 15.18
C LYS A 468 11.64 6.06 14.82
N PHE A 469 10.55 5.54 15.36
CA PHE A 469 9.19 5.91 15.04
C PHE A 469 8.47 6.34 16.31
N TYR A 470 7.68 7.40 16.23
CA TYR A 470 6.76 7.73 17.31
C TYR A 470 5.80 6.57 17.51
N PHE A 471 5.73 6.08 18.73
CA PHE A 471 4.82 5.03 19.12
C PHE A 471 4.35 5.29 20.55
N ARG A 472 3.15 4.82 20.87
CA ARG A 472 2.54 5.05 22.16
C ARG A 472 3.24 4.23 23.24
N ARG A 473 3.48 4.84 24.41
CA ARG A 473 4.05 4.12 25.55
C ARG A 473 3.06 3.09 26.09
N ASN A 474 1.85 3.52 26.43
CA ASN A 474 0.80 2.60 26.87
C ASN A 474 -0.25 2.40 25.77
N ILE A 475 -0.30 1.18 25.23
CA ILE A 475 -1.22 0.79 24.15
C ILE A 475 -2.53 0.18 24.64
N PHE A 476 -2.73 0.04 25.96
CA PHE A 476 -4.01 -0.39 26.52
C PHE A 476 -4.84 0.82 26.93
N ASN A 477 -6.14 0.79 26.62
CA ASN A 477 -7.06 1.79 27.16
C ASN A 477 -7.11 1.70 28.69
N THR A 478 -7.00 2.85 29.37
CA THR A 478 -6.95 2.97 30.84
C THR A 478 -8.22 2.51 31.55
N SER A 479 -9.27 2.16 30.81
CA SER A 479 -10.52 1.55 31.29
C SER A 479 -10.41 0.05 31.58
N GLY A 480 -9.33 -0.61 31.15
CA GLY A 480 -9.05 -2.01 31.43
C GLY A 480 -7.90 -2.17 32.43
N SER A 481 -8.16 -1.97 33.72
CA SER A 481 -7.30 -2.59 34.73
C SER A 481 -7.45 -4.10 34.57
N MET A 482 -6.48 -4.76 33.92
CA MET A 482 -6.25 -6.18 34.15
C MET A 482 -5.92 -6.34 35.63
N GLU A 483 -6.95 -6.60 36.43
CA GLU A 483 -6.77 -7.23 37.73
C GLU A 483 -6.07 -8.56 37.45
N SER A 484 -4.78 -8.60 37.75
CA SER A 484 -4.02 -9.83 37.84
C SER A 484 -4.71 -10.73 38.86
N ASN A 485 -5.48 -11.70 38.39
CA ASN A 485 -5.94 -12.83 39.20
C ASN A 485 -4.72 -13.70 39.55
N GLY A 486 -3.99 -13.29 40.59
CA GLY A 486 -2.93 -14.06 41.24
C GLY A 486 -3.42 -14.58 42.58
N CYS A 487 -3.66 -15.89 42.67
CA CYS A 487 -3.85 -16.58 43.95
C CYS A 487 -2.57 -16.46 44.81
N GLY A 488 -2.71 -15.82 45.98
CA GLY A 488 -2.01 -16.07 47.25
C GLY A 488 -0.48 -16.14 47.31
N ASN A 489 0.16 -15.18 47.98
CA ASN A 489 0.76 -15.42 49.30
C ASN A 489 1.27 -14.12 49.98
N ASP A 490 1.12 -14.07 51.30
CA ASP A 490 1.61 -13.06 52.22
C ASP A 490 3.14 -12.79 52.13
N ASN A 491 3.53 -11.53 52.01
CA ASN A 491 4.28 -10.77 53.04
C ASN A 491 4.98 -9.52 52.47
N GLY A 492 4.50 -8.35 52.90
CA GLY A 492 5.30 -7.16 53.24
C GLY A 492 6.14 -6.48 52.15
N CYS A 493 5.60 -5.43 51.54
CA CYS A 493 6.35 -4.21 51.20
C CYS A 493 5.39 -3.03 51.00
N GLU A 494 5.83 -1.87 51.46
CA GLU A 494 5.05 -0.68 51.77
C GLU A 494 4.29 -0.05 50.60
N THR A 495 3.10 0.42 50.94
CA THR A 495 2.13 1.16 50.13
C THR A 495 2.68 2.49 49.62
N MET A 496 2.64 2.68 48.29
CA MET A 496 2.61 4.00 47.65
C MET A 496 1.36 4.08 46.76
N ASN A 497 0.22 4.35 47.40
CA ASN A 497 -1.02 4.76 46.73
C ASN A 497 -0.98 6.28 46.56
N GLY A 498 -1.04 6.76 45.31
CA GLY A 498 -1.12 8.19 45.04
C GLY A 498 -1.12 8.53 43.55
N TYR A 499 -2.01 7.96 42.74
CA TYR A 499 -2.31 8.53 41.43
C TYR A 499 -3.52 9.45 41.55
N HIS A 500 -3.23 10.71 41.86
CA HIS A 500 -4.16 11.81 41.67
C HIS A 500 -4.45 11.98 40.17
N THR A 501 -5.75 12.06 39.86
CA THR A 501 -6.29 12.58 38.62
C THR A 501 -6.00 14.09 38.54
N GLU A 502 -5.02 14.48 37.72
CA GLU A 502 -4.89 15.86 37.27
C GLU A 502 -4.79 15.91 35.74
N ALA A 503 -5.66 16.74 35.18
CA ALA A 503 -5.68 17.13 33.79
C ALA A 503 -4.44 17.98 33.49
N GLY A 504 -3.57 17.50 32.60
CA GLY A 504 -2.38 18.23 32.14
C GLY A 504 -1.10 17.41 32.07
N ARG A 505 -1.12 16.19 31.51
CA ARG A 505 0.13 15.54 31.10
C ARG A 505 0.62 16.20 29.81
N ASP A 506 1.87 16.68 29.84
CA ASP A 506 2.57 17.15 28.65
C ASP A 506 2.48 16.07 27.55
N GLU A 507 2.15 16.47 26.32
CA GLU A 507 2.04 15.57 25.15
C GLU A 507 3.34 14.76 24.89
N GLU A 508 4.46 15.21 25.44
CA GLU A 508 5.76 14.53 25.39
C GLU A 508 5.85 13.25 26.25
N GLU A 509 4.92 13.01 27.18
CA GLU A 509 4.90 11.80 28.00
C GLU A 509 4.13 10.62 27.38
N GLU A 510 3.20 10.84 26.43
CA GLU A 510 2.30 9.79 25.91
C GLU A 510 2.97 8.91 24.83
N TYR A 511 3.92 9.47 24.09
CA TYR A 511 4.60 8.83 22.97
C TYR A 511 6.11 8.79 23.18
N GLU A 512 6.77 7.82 22.58
CA GLU A 512 8.23 7.79 22.49
C GLU A 512 8.72 7.30 21.14
N LEU A 513 9.97 7.61 20.84
CA LEU A 513 10.66 7.09 19.67
C LEU A 513 11.12 5.65 19.93
N MET A 514 10.52 4.70 19.22
CA MET A 514 10.82 3.26 19.30
C MET A 514 11.39 2.74 17.98
N THR A 515 12.25 1.73 18.03
CA THR A 515 12.66 0.99 16.82
C THR A 515 11.52 0.07 16.35
N ILE A 516 11.59 -0.44 15.11
CA ILE A 516 10.64 -1.47 14.66
C ILE A 516 10.73 -2.71 15.55
N GLY A 517 11.94 -3.10 15.97
CA GLY A 517 12.15 -4.18 16.92
C GLY A 517 11.41 -3.97 18.25
N ASP A 518 11.50 -2.78 18.84
CA ASP A 518 10.79 -2.43 20.08
C ASP A 518 9.26 -2.55 19.91
N ILE A 519 8.72 -2.10 18.78
CA ILE A 519 7.27 -2.10 18.52
C ILE A 519 6.76 -3.53 18.27
N ILE A 520 7.48 -4.31 17.48
CA ILE A 520 7.05 -5.65 17.06
C ILE A 520 7.33 -6.70 18.14
N ASN A 521 8.52 -6.66 18.75
CA ASN A 521 8.99 -7.67 19.71
C ASN A 521 8.81 -7.24 21.17
N GLY A 522 8.58 -5.96 21.43
CA GLY A 522 8.46 -5.39 22.76
C GLY A 522 9.75 -4.69 23.22
N LYS A 523 9.58 -3.83 24.20
CA LYS A 523 10.61 -3.05 24.88
C LYS A 523 10.37 -3.16 26.37
N SER A 524 11.38 -3.65 27.10
CA SER A 524 11.29 -3.93 28.53
C SER A 524 10.63 -2.79 29.31
N ASN A 525 9.58 -3.11 30.07
CA ASN A 525 8.81 -2.21 30.94
C ASN A 525 8.05 -1.05 30.26
N THR A 526 8.11 -0.89 28.93
CA THR A 526 7.39 0.20 28.24
C THR A 526 6.48 -0.24 27.11
N CYS A 527 6.80 -1.31 26.37
CA CYS A 527 5.92 -1.82 25.31
C CYS A 527 5.91 -3.36 25.34
N PRO A 528 4.74 -4.02 25.43
CA PRO A 528 4.68 -5.48 25.45
C PRO A 528 5.09 -6.13 24.12
N GLY A 529 5.04 -5.37 23.02
CA GLY A 529 5.29 -5.86 21.67
C GLY A 529 4.03 -6.41 21.02
N LEU A 530 3.82 -6.08 19.74
CA LEU A 530 2.61 -6.50 19.02
C LEU A 530 2.56 -8.00 18.74
N ILE A 531 3.68 -8.64 18.40
CA ILE A 531 3.72 -10.10 18.18
C ILE A 531 3.54 -10.89 19.48
N PRO A 532 4.21 -10.54 20.61
CA PRO A 532 3.90 -11.13 21.90
C PRO A 532 2.40 -11.07 22.26
N LEU A 533 1.73 -9.93 22.02
CA LEU A 533 0.29 -9.82 22.23
C LEU A 533 -0.54 -10.73 21.31
N ILE A 534 -0.12 -10.90 20.05
CA ILE A 534 -0.75 -11.87 19.14
C ILE A 534 -0.61 -13.29 19.68
N PHE A 535 0.56 -13.69 20.19
CA PHE A 535 0.72 -15.01 20.80
C PHE A 535 -0.17 -15.19 22.04
N SER A 536 -0.22 -14.21 22.94
CA SER A 536 -1.14 -14.27 24.08
C SER A 536 -2.61 -14.38 23.65
N TYR A 537 -3.00 -13.70 22.56
CA TYR A 537 -4.35 -13.84 22.01
C TYR A 537 -4.59 -15.27 21.50
N LEU A 538 -3.63 -15.85 20.76
CA LEU A 538 -3.74 -17.21 20.24
C LEU A 538 -3.82 -18.27 21.35
N GLU A 539 -3.17 -18.05 22.50
CA GLU A 539 -3.27 -18.94 23.68
C GLU A 539 -4.70 -19.02 24.25
N THR A 540 -5.50 -17.97 24.08
CA THR A 540 -6.92 -17.96 24.50
C THR A 540 -7.86 -18.61 23.48
N MET A 541 -7.37 -18.91 22.28
CA MET A 541 -8.14 -19.46 21.18
C MET A 541 -7.94 -20.98 21.08
N ASP A 542 -8.98 -21.70 20.66
CA ASP A 542 -8.86 -23.13 20.32
C ASP A 542 -8.27 -23.28 18.92
N VAL A 543 -6.95 -23.34 18.83
CA VAL A 543 -6.19 -23.43 17.57
C VAL A 543 -5.55 -24.81 17.45
N ASP A 544 -5.79 -25.50 16.34
CA ASP A 544 -5.12 -26.77 16.07
C ASP A 544 -3.60 -26.58 15.88
N SER A 545 -2.81 -27.61 16.21
CA SER A 545 -1.35 -27.52 16.19
C SER A 545 -0.76 -27.20 14.81
N ASN A 546 -1.42 -27.61 13.72
CA ASN A 546 -0.92 -27.32 12.37
C ASN A 546 -1.14 -25.84 12.03
N THR A 547 -2.31 -25.30 12.34
CA THR A 547 -2.60 -23.88 12.16
C THR A 547 -1.69 -23.02 13.03
N TYR A 548 -1.54 -23.35 14.31
CA TYR A 548 -0.65 -22.62 15.23
C TYR A 548 0.79 -22.63 14.72
N GLY A 549 1.31 -23.80 14.31
CA GLY A 549 2.68 -23.92 13.79
C GLY A 549 2.93 -23.13 12.50
N THR A 550 1.92 -22.94 11.64
CA THR A 550 2.02 -22.06 10.48
C THR A 550 2.07 -20.59 10.90
N ILE A 551 1.17 -20.17 11.79
CA ILE A 551 1.14 -18.79 12.29
C ILE A 551 2.45 -18.44 13.00
N GLU A 552 2.95 -19.33 13.86
CA GLU A 552 4.20 -19.16 14.59
C GLU A 552 5.37 -18.90 13.64
N LYS A 553 5.52 -19.70 12.58
CA LYS A 553 6.57 -19.50 11.56
C LYS A 553 6.50 -18.11 10.92
N TYR A 554 5.30 -17.66 10.55
CA TYR A 554 5.09 -16.34 9.97
C TYR A 554 5.42 -15.21 10.95
N LEU A 555 5.00 -15.33 12.21
CA LEU A 555 5.26 -14.30 13.21
C LEU A 555 6.73 -14.26 13.61
N THR A 556 7.37 -15.41 13.87
CA THR A 556 8.80 -15.49 14.16
C THR A 556 9.64 -14.90 13.03
N TYR A 557 9.27 -15.13 11.77
CA TYR A 557 9.93 -14.49 10.63
C TYR A 557 9.90 -12.95 10.73
N LEU A 558 8.74 -12.36 11.02
CA LEU A 558 8.59 -10.92 11.18
C LEU A 558 9.32 -10.39 12.43
N GLN A 559 9.35 -11.16 13.53
CA GLN A 559 10.13 -10.79 14.73
C GLN A 559 11.62 -10.66 14.42
N LYS A 560 12.16 -11.64 13.69
CA LYS A 560 13.56 -11.67 13.27
C LYS A 560 13.90 -10.59 12.26
N ARG A 561 12.97 -10.26 11.36
CA ARG A 561 13.14 -9.11 10.47
C ARG A 561 13.12 -7.79 11.24
N ALA A 562 12.19 -7.64 12.19
CA ALA A 562 12.09 -6.45 13.02
C ALA A 562 13.32 -6.24 13.93
N SER A 563 13.95 -7.31 14.41
CA SER A 563 15.21 -7.24 15.18
C SER A 563 16.45 -6.98 14.32
N GLY A 564 16.33 -7.11 12.99
CA GLY A 564 17.44 -7.00 12.04
C GLY A 564 18.27 -8.28 11.91
N GLU A 565 17.82 -9.41 12.47
CA GLU A 565 18.41 -10.73 12.20
C GLU A 565 18.17 -11.12 10.73
N ILE A 566 16.95 -10.91 10.23
CA ILE A 566 16.57 -11.10 8.81
C ILE A 566 16.55 -9.76 8.07
N LEU A 567 17.13 -9.73 6.88
CA LEU A 567 17.12 -8.55 6.01
C LEU A 567 15.71 -8.29 5.43
N THR A 568 15.38 -7.02 5.23
CA THR A 568 14.27 -6.62 4.35
C THR A 568 14.60 -6.95 2.90
N GLY A 569 13.57 -7.01 2.04
CA GLY A 569 13.76 -7.20 0.60
C GLY A 569 14.68 -6.14 -0.01
N ALA A 570 14.58 -4.89 0.45
CA ALA A 570 15.41 -3.79 -0.04
C ALA A 570 16.86 -3.92 0.38
N GLN A 571 17.13 -4.29 1.64
CA GLN A 571 18.49 -4.58 2.10
C GLN A 571 19.09 -5.74 1.31
N TRP A 572 18.35 -6.84 1.14
CA TRP A 572 18.82 -8.01 0.41
C TRP A 572 19.11 -7.68 -1.07
N ILE A 573 18.21 -7.00 -1.77
CA ILE A 573 18.40 -6.55 -3.16
C ILE A 573 19.66 -5.66 -3.26
N ARG A 574 19.82 -4.71 -2.33
CA ARG A 574 20.98 -3.83 -2.29
C ARG A 574 22.27 -4.62 -2.08
N GLU A 575 22.28 -5.59 -1.17
CA GLU A 575 23.44 -6.47 -0.98
C GLU A 575 23.79 -7.28 -2.22
N GLN A 576 22.80 -7.79 -2.96
CA GLN A 576 23.04 -8.51 -4.21
C GLN A 576 23.75 -7.62 -5.23
N VAL A 577 23.36 -6.35 -5.34
CA VAL A 577 24.03 -5.38 -6.23
C VAL A 577 25.44 -5.06 -5.73
N LEU A 578 25.59 -4.71 -4.45
CA LEU A 578 26.88 -4.28 -3.88
C LEU A 578 27.94 -5.39 -3.94
N LYS A 579 27.53 -6.66 -3.83
CA LYS A 579 28.40 -7.84 -3.90
C LYS A 579 28.59 -8.36 -5.33
N HIS A 580 27.90 -7.79 -6.32
CA HIS A 580 27.97 -8.27 -7.70
C HIS A 580 29.35 -7.99 -8.30
N PRO A 581 30.02 -8.96 -8.99
CA PRO A 581 31.36 -8.78 -9.53
C PRO A 581 31.52 -7.61 -10.52
N GLU A 582 30.46 -7.28 -11.24
CA GLU A 582 30.45 -6.15 -12.19
C GLU A 582 30.05 -4.81 -11.57
N TYR A 583 29.67 -4.77 -10.30
CA TYR A 583 29.32 -3.52 -9.65
C TYR A 583 30.57 -2.66 -9.44
N LYS A 584 30.53 -1.42 -9.92
CA LYS A 584 31.71 -0.53 -10.00
C LYS A 584 31.77 0.47 -8.87
N HIS A 585 31.03 0.26 -7.78
CA HIS A 585 30.91 1.22 -6.67
C HIS A 585 30.46 2.62 -7.14
N ASP A 586 29.65 2.67 -8.20
CA ASP A 586 29.18 3.90 -8.85
C ASP A 586 27.66 4.12 -8.73
N SER A 587 27.00 3.28 -7.92
CA SER A 587 25.55 3.23 -7.73
C SER A 587 24.75 2.79 -8.95
N ILE A 588 25.40 2.33 -10.02
CA ILE A 588 24.72 1.93 -11.26
C ILE A 588 24.42 0.43 -11.26
N VAL A 589 23.18 0.09 -11.61
CA VAL A 589 22.70 -1.27 -11.85
C VAL A 589 22.65 -1.49 -13.36
N SER A 590 23.66 -2.17 -13.91
CA SER A 590 23.76 -2.48 -15.35
C SER A 590 22.73 -3.54 -15.79
N ASP A 591 22.57 -3.74 -17.11
CA ASP A 591 21.71 -4.82 -17.64
C ASP A 591 22.12 -6.20 -17.10
N ARG A 592 23.42 -6.44 -16.96
CA ARG A 592 23.96 -7.69 -16.44
C ARG A 592 23.64 -7.88 -14.96
N ILE A 593 23.86 -6.86 -14.13
CA ILE A 593 23.50 -6.89 -12.70
C ILE A 593 21.98 -7.12 -12.54
N ASN A 594 21.18 -6.42 -13.33
CA ASN A 594 19.72 -6.57 -13.30
C ASN A 594 19.29 -7.99 -13.70
N TYR A 595 19.84 -8.53 -14.79
CA TYR A 595 19.54 -9.89 -15.22
C TYR A 595 19.88 -10.93 -14.13
N ASP A 596 21.07 -10.87 -13.54
CA ASP A 596 21.50 -11.83 -12.52
C ASP A 596 20.66 -11.70 -11.24
N LEU A 597 20.34 -10.46 -10.84
CA LEU A 597 19.43 -10.19 -9.72
C LEU A 597 18.04 -10.78 -9.95
N LEU A 598 17.43 -10.54 -11.12
CA LEU A 598 16.09 -11.04 -11.43
C LEU A 598 16.05 -12.57 -11.57
N LYS A 599 17.11 -13.19 -12.10
CA LYS A 599 17.27 -14.65 -12.05
C LYS A 599 17.34 -15.17 -10.62
N ARG A 600 18.06 -14.48 -9.74
CA ARG A 600 18.12 -14.86 -8.32
C ARG A 600 16.77 -14.76 -7.63
N ILE A 601 16.01 -13.70 -7.91
CA ILE A 601 14.64 -13.55 -7.39
C ILE A 601 13.73 -14.66 -7.92
N GLN A 602 13.81 -14.99 -9.21
CA GLN A 602 13.06 -16.11 -9.80
C GLN A 602 13.37 -17.44 -9.11
N GLU A 603 14.66 -17.71 -8.82
CA GLU A 603 15.06 -18.92 -8.09
C GLU A 603 14.45 -18.99 -6.69
N LEU A 604 14.52 -17.88 -5.95
CA LEU A 604 13.97 -17.77 -4.58
C LEU A 604 12.45 -17.99 -4.57
N GLN A 605 11.73 -17.39 -5.52
CA GLN A 605 10.29 -17.60 -5.68
C GLN A 605 9.94 -19.06 -5.94
N ASN A 606 10.75 -19.76 -6.72
CA ASN A 606 10.56 -21.17 -7.06
C ASN A 606 11.02 -22.13 -5.95
N GLY A 607 11.30 -21.62 -4.74
CA GLY A 607 11.74 -22.40 -3.60
C GLY A 607 13.18 -22.90 -3.67
N LYS A 608 13.93 -22.55 -4.73
CA LYS A 608 15.38 -22.83 -4.79
C LYS A 608 16.07 -21.84 -3.86
N PHE A 609 16.93 -22.35 -2.97
CA PHE A 609 17.59 -21.53 -1.96
C PHE A 609 16.61 -20.84 -1.00
N ALA A 610 15.41 -21.41 -0.77
CA ALA A 610 14.48 -20.93 0.26
C ALA A 610 15.15 -20.80 1.63
N GLU A 611 16.15 -21.66 1.90
CA GLU A 611 17.02 -21.57 3.08
C GLU A 611 17.79 -20.23 3.20
N GLN A 612 17.98 -19.43 2.14
CA GLN A 612 18.64 -18.12 2.25
C GLN A 612 17.68 -16.96 2.58
N ILE A 613 16.38 -17.10 2.31
CA ILE A 613 15.35 -16.19 2.85
C ILE A 613 14.97 -16.63 4.28
N LEU A 614 15.01 -17.93 4.57
CA LEU A 614 14.59 -18.52 5.85
C LEU A 614 15.72 -18.65 6.90
N ARG A 615 17.01 -18.64 6.54
CA ARG A 615 18.14 -18.78 7.48
C ARG A 615 18.95 -17.50 7.67
N SER A 616 18.29 -16.41 8.00
CA SER A 616 18.80 -15.58 9.10
C SER A 616 18.18 -16.11 10.39
N GLY A 617 18.57 -17.36 10.70
CA GLY A 617 17.92 -18.28 11.62
C GLY A 617 18.47 -19.68 11.46
#